data_AF-A0A382DJI6-F1
#
_entry.id   AF-A0A382DJI6-F1
#
_cell.length_a   1.000
_cell.length_b   1.000
_cell.length_c   1.000
_cell.angle_alpha   90.00
_cell.angle_beta   90.00
_cell.angle_gamma   90.00
#
_symmetry.space_group_name_H-M   'P 1'
#
loop_
_entity.id
_entity.type
_entity.pdbx_description
1 polymer ?
#
loop_
_entity_poly.entity_id
_entity_poly.type
_entity_poly.pdbx_seq_one_letter_code
_entity_poly.pdbx_strand_id
1 'polypeptide(L)'
;MASILKSNTSCLQIETKDLSDEIFFKFKTKEALIIENLDEKVSEKLLFSLWNITLQDNKYLLITSKKPINSFKFKLRDLTSRVTSSLIIGINLPSDDLISVILAKNFSDKQIKVEKKHIDYIIKRIDRSYEKISQFILTLDKYSLKKGSPFSLKLIKEVLKMI
;
A
#
# COMPACT_ATOMS: atom_id res chain seq x y z
N MET A 1 -2.53 3.62 -2.16
CA MET A 1 -3.34 4.80 -1.82
C MET A 1 -2.55 6.08 -2.03
N ALA A 2 -1.34 6.21 -1.45
CA ALA A 2 -0.44 7.36 -1.69
C ALA A 2 -0.22 7.68 -3.18
N SER A 3 0.02 6.67 -4.03
CA SER A 3 0.23 6.89 -5.48
C SER A 3 -0.97 7.47 -6.23
N ILE A 4 -2.20 7.23 -5.76
CA ILE A 4 -3.43 7.76 -6.36
C ILE A 4 -3.62 9.22 -5.94
N LEU A 5 -3.36 9.52 -4.66
CA LEU A 5 -3.41 10.90 -4.17
C LEU A 5 -2.40 11.79 -4.91
N LYS A 6 -1.20 11.24 -5.17
CA LYS A 6 -0.15 11.90 -5.96
C LYS A 6 -0.57 12.25 -7.39
N SER A 7 -1.35 11.41 -8.05
CA SER A 7 -1.69 11.63 -9.46
C SER A 7 -2.71 12.75 -9.65
N ASN A 8 -3.48 13.08 -8.60
CA ASN A 8 -4.62 13.97 -8.69
C ASN A 8 -4.46 15.26 -7.86
N THR A 9 -3.36 15.42 -7.11
CA THR A 9 -3.22 16.49 -6.11
C THR A 9 -1.76 16.87 -5.88
N SER A 10 -1.48 18.16 -5.64
CA SER A 10 -0.14 18.62 -5.28
C SER A 10 0.22 18.14 -3.87
N CYS A 11 1.07 17.13 -3.78
CA CYS A 11 1.39 16.47 -2.51
C CYS A 11 2.84 16.67 -2.07
N LEU A 12 3.05 16.63 -0.75
CA LEU A 12 4.34 16.38 -0.13
C LEU A 12 4.33 14.99 0.50
N GLN A 13 5.30 14.16 0.18
CA GLN A 13 5.51 12.89 0.87
C GLN A 13 6.79 12.96 1.69
N ILE A 14 6.73 12.41 2.91
CA ILE A 14 7.89 12.28 3.78
C ILE A 14 7.83 10.96 4.56
N GLU A 15 8.99 10.36 4.81
CA GLU A 15 9.13 9.25 5.75
C GLU A 15 9.14 9.79 7.18
N THR A 16 8.53 9.07 8.13
CA THR A 16 8.46 9.51 9.53
C THR A 16 9.83 9.81 10.15
N LYS A 17 10.86 9.06 9.76
CA LYS A 17 12.26 9.25 10.22
C LYS A 17 12.87 10.59 9.76
N ASP A 18 12.37 11.16 8.67
CA ASP A 18 12.87 12.40 8.08
C ASP A 18 12.00 13.61 8.50
N LEU A 19 11.01 13.40 9.36
CA LEU A 19 10.07 14.42 9.80
C LEU A 19 10.75 15.43 10.73
N SER A 20 10.77 16.69 10.31
CA SER A 20 11.33 17.83 11.04
C SER A 20 10.48 19.08 10.84
N ASP A 21 10.74 20.15 11.60
CA ASP A 21 10.00 21.41 11.49
C ASP A 21 10.10 22.08 10.11
N GLU A 22 11.11 21.74 9.29
CA GLU A 22 11.20 22.23 7.90
C GLU A 22 9.99 21.80 7.05
N ILE A 23 9.28 20.75 7.46
CA ILE A 23 8.09 20.26 6.76
C ILE A 23 7.03 21.35 6.60
N PHE A 24 6.89 22.27 7.57
CA PHE A 24 5.88 23.32 7.52
C PHE A 24 6.10 24.25 6.34
N PHE A 25 7.37 24.58 6.04
CA PHE A 25 7.71 25.40 4.88
C PHE A 25 7.44 24.65 3.57
N LYS A 26 7.87 23.39 3.50
CA LYS A 26 7.70 22.53 2.30
C LYS A 26 6.22 22.22 2.03
N PHE A 27 5.40 22.08 3.06
CA PHE A 27 3.98 21.74 2.98
C PHE A 27 3.09 22.95 2.67
N LYS A 28 3.55 24.19 2.94
CA LYS A 28 2.74 25.41 2.79
C LYS A 28 2.09 25.53 1.41
N THR A 29 2.82 25.19 0.35
CA THR A 29 2.38 25.29 -1.06
C THR A 29 1.73 24.01 -1.60
N LYS A 30 1.50 23.01 -0.74
CA LYS A 30 0.98 21.69 -1.12
C LYS A 30 -0.42 21.51 -0.55
N GLU A 31 -1.24 20.76 -1.26
CA GLU A 31 -2.65 20.49 -0.92
C GLU A 31 -2.79 19.22 -0.08
N ALA A 32 -1.81 18.31 -0.14
CA ALA A 32 -1.80 17.07 0.61
C ALA A 32 -0.45 16.78 1.25
N LEU A 33 -0.46 16.28 2.50
CA LEU A 33 0.71 15.73 3.18
C LEU A 33 0.54 14.22 3.34
N ILE A 34 1.56 13.47 2.94
CA ILE A 34 1.63 12.02 3.11
C ILE A 34 2.80 11.73 4.05
N ILE A 35 2.49 11.17 5.22
CA ILE A 35 3.49 10.71 6.19
C ILE A 35 3.55 9.19 6.11
N GLU A 36 4.68 8.67 5.63
CA GLU A 36 4.89 7.23 5.50
C GLU A 36 5.49 6.63 6.78
N ASN A 37 5.05 5.41 7.09
CA ASN A 37 5.62 4.55 8.13
C ASN A 37 5.66 5.18 9.53
N LEU A 38 4.57 5.81 9.95
CA LEU A 38 4.44 6.39 11.29
C LEU A 38 4.60 5.33 12.38
N ASP A 39 5.38 5.66 13.39
CA ASP A 39 5.61 4.86 14.58
C ASP A 39 5.42 5.68 15.88
N GLU A 40 5.50 5.00 17.02
CA GLU A 40 5.30 5.59 18.35
C GLU A 40 6.45 6.54 18.79
N LYS A 41 7.54 6.63 18.02
CA LYS A 41 8.69 7.50 18.34
C LYS A 41 8.54 8.90 17.77
N VAL A 42 7.52 9.14 16.95
CA VAL A 42 7.25 10.47 16.36
C VAL A 42 7.02 11.52 17.45
N SER A 43 7.50 12.74 17.20
CA SER A 43 7.19 13.89 18.06
C SER A 43 5.70 14.19 18.02
N GLU A 44 5.02 13.97 19.16
CA GLU A 44 3.57 14.23 19.28
C GLU A 44 3.21 15.69 19.00
N LYS A 45 4.06 16.62 19.43
CA LYS A 45 3.86 18.06 19.18
C LYS A 45 3.94 18.38 17.70
N LEU A 46 4.92 17.82 16.99
CA LEU A 46 5.09 18.04 15.56
C LEU A 46 3.91 17.47 14.78
N LEU A 47 3.52 16.23 15.08
CA LEU A 47 2.37 15.57 14.45
C LEU A 47 1.07 16.34 14.71
N PHE A 48 0.84 16.82 15.94
CA PHE A 48 -0.33 17.61 16.29
C PHE A 48 -0.38 18.95 15.55
N SER A 49 0.75 19.67 15.47
CA SER A 49 0.85 20.91 14.70
C SER A 49 0.58 20.70 13.21
N LEU A 50 1.12 19.62 12.62
CA LEU A 50 0.83 19.25 11.23
C LEU A 50 -0.65 18.98 11.02
N TRP A 51 -1.27 18.23 11.92
CA TRP A 51 -2.69 17.93 11.87
C TRP A 51 -3.55 19.19 11.89
N ASN A 52 -3.23 20.12 12.79
CA ASN A 52 -3.96 21.38 12.91
C ASN A 52 -3.83 22.24 11.66
N ILE A 53 -2.62 22.39 11.10
CA ILE A 53 -2.42 23.16 9.87
C ILE A 53 -3.17 22.53 8.70
N THR A 54 -3.13 21.20 8.57
CA THR A 54 -3.90 20.52 7.53
C THR A 54 -5.39 20.84 7.64
N LEU A 55 -5.97 20.76 8.85
CA LEU A 55 -7.39 21.05 9.05
C LEU A 55 -7.72 22.53 8.83
N GLN A 56 -6.89 23.45 9.31
CA GLN A 56 -7.09 24.89 9.19
C GLN A 56 -7.04 25.35 7.72
N ASP A 57 -6.10 24.80 6.96
CA ASP A 57 -5.91 25.14 5.54
C ASP A 57 -6.84 24.34 4.60
N ASN A 58 -7.76 23.51 5.13
CA ASN A 58 -8.58 22.58 4.34
C ASN A 58 -7.77 21.68 3.38
N LYS A 59 -6.62 21.20 3.86
CA LYS A 59 -5.72 20.30 3.13
C LYS A 59 -5.99 18.84 3.50
N TYR A 60 -5.33 17.93 2.79
CA TYR A 60 -5.40 16.49 3.07
C TYR A 60 -4.19 15.99 3.87
N LEU A 61 -4.42 15.08 4.80
CA LEU A 61 -3.39 14.35 5.51
C LEU A 61 -3.63 12.85 5.37
N LEU A 62 -2.65 12.15 4.82
CA LEU A 62 -2.61 10.71 4.75
C LEU A 62 -1.44 10.20 5.57
N ILE A 63 -1.70 9.23 6.45
CA ILE A 63 -0.66 8.61 7.28
C ILE A 63 -0.70 7.11 7.02
N THR A 64 0.47 6.51 6.80
CA THR A 64 0.63 5.05 6.77
C THR A 64 1.37 4.59 8.01
N SER A 65 0.99 3.44 8.55
CA SER A 65 1.61 2.86 9.75
C SER A 65 1.41 1.34 9.76
N LYS A 66 2.30 0.61 10.43
CA LYS A 66 2.20 -0.86 10.54
C LYS A 66 1.08 -1.31 11.47
N LYS A 67 0.81 -0.53 12.52
CA LYS A 67 -0.33 -0.72 13.42
C LYS A 67 -1.26 0.49 13.28
N PRO A 68 -2.56 0.34 13.55
CA PRO A 68 -3.49 1.46 13.58
C PRO A 68 -2.96 2.59 14.46
N ILE A 69 -2.96 3.83 13.96
CA ILE A 69 -2.42 4.98 14.70
C ILE A 69 -3.17 5.24 16.01
N ASN A 70 -4.45 4.89 16.11
CA ASN A 70 -5.23 4.98 17.35
C ASN A 70 -4.84 3.97 18.43
N SER A 71 -4.03 2.96 18.07
CA SER A 71 -3.46 2.02 19.04
C SER A 71 -2.20 2.55 19.72
N PHE A 72 -1.62 3.64 19.20
CA PHE A 72 -0.43 4.26 19.78
C PHE A 72 -0.78 5.00 21.08
N LYS A 73 0.11 4.89 22.08
CA LYS A 73 -0.11 5.49 23.40
C LYS A 73 0.40 6.93 23.45
N PHE A 74 -0.30 7.84 22.77
CA PHE A 74 0.01 9.27 22.83
C PHE A 74 -0.26 9.86 24.22
N LYS A 75 0.64 10.72 24.70
CA LYS A 75 0.48 11.44 25.98
C LYS A 75 -0.35 12.71 25.80
N LEU A 76 -0.29 13.32 24.62
CA LEU A 76 -1.04 14.52 24.26
C LEU A 76 -2.50 14.16 23.99
N ARG A 77 -3.39 14.61 24.88
CA ARG A 77 -4.83 14.33 24.81
C ARG A 77 -5.46 14.84 23.52
N ASP A 78 -5.06 16.02 23.07
CA ASP A 78 -5.60 16.63 21.85
C ASP A 78 -5.26 15.79 20.61
N LEU A 79 -4.01 15.30 20.51
CA LEU A 79 -3.61 14.39 19.43
C LEU A 79 -4.39 13.08 19.50
N THR A 80 -4.58 12.53 20.70
CA THR A 80 -5.37 11.30 20.90
C THR A 80 -6.80 11.47 20.37
N SER A 81 -7.43 12.60 20.65
CA SER A 81 -8.78 12.93 20.16
C SER A 81 -8.82 13.04 18.63
N ARG A 82 -7.83 13.70 18.02
CA ARG A 82 -7.70 13.82 16.55
C ARG A 82 -7.53 12.47 15.86
N VAL A 83 -6.63 11.65 16.40
CA VAL A 83 -6.38 10.30 15.88
C VAL A 83 -7.63 9.42 16.00
N THR A 84 -8.35 9.51 17.11
CA THR A 84 -9.56 8.70 17.33
C THR A 84 -10.73 9.12 16.43
N SER A 85 -10.80 10.40 16.06
CA SER A 85 -11.80 10.91 15.11
C SER A 85 -11.40 10.75 13.64
N SER A 86 -10.23 10.19 13.35
CA SER A 86 -9.75 9.97 11.98
C SER A 86 -10.34 8.71 11.34
N LEU A 87 -10.41 8.71 10.00
CA LEU A 87 -10.78 7.51 9.24
C LEU A 87 -9.60 6.54 9.22
N ILE A 88 -9.77 5.37 9.84
CA ILE A 88 -8.75 4.33 9.92
C ILE A 88 -9.15 3.17 9.02
N ILE A 89 -8.31 2.88 8.03
CA ILE A 89 -8.53 1.79 7.07
C ILE A 89 -7.38 0.79 7.22
N GLY A 90 -7.71 -0.43 7.63
CA GLY A 90 -6.76 -1.54 7.69
C GLY A 90 -6.66 -2.25 6.34
N ILE A 91 -5.42 -2.54 5.91
CA ILE A 91 -5.17 -3.40 4.74
C ILE A 91 -4.75 -4.78 5.26
N ASN A 92 -5.68 -5.73 5.19
CA ASN A 92 -5.42 -7.12 5.56
C ASN A 92 -4.79 -7.87 4.39
N LEU A 93 -4.17 -9.01 4.69
CA LEU A 93 -3.72 -9.97 3.67
C LEU A 93 -4.89 -10.34 2.74
N PRO A 94 -4.61 -10.57 1.45
CA PRO A 94 -5.67 -10.81 0.48
C PRO A 94 -6.37 -12.14 0.77
N SER A 95 -7.71 -12.14 0.66
CA SER A 95 -8.50 -13.37 0.67
C SER A 95 -8.29 -14.16 -0.62
N ASP A 96 -8.57 -15.46 -0.61
CA ASP A 96 -8.48 -16.30 -1.81
C ASP A 96 -9.32 -15.74 -2.97
N ASP A 97 -10.46 -15.12 -2.69
CA ASP A 97 -11.29 -14.44 -3.69
C ASP A 97 -10.57 -13.23 -4.29
N LEU A 98 -9.91 -12.41 -3.46
CA LEU A 98 -9.15 -11.26 -3.94
C LEU A 98 -7.92 -11.71 -4.76
N ILE A 99 -7.22 -12.76 -4.32
CA ILE A 99 -6.12 -13.36 -5.09
C ILE A 99 -6.63 -13.86 -6.45
N SER A 100 -7.79 -14.54 -6.47
CA SER A 100 -8.42 -15.01 -7.70
C SER A 100 -8.68 -13.87 -8.67
N VAL A 101 -9.27 -12.77 -8.17
CA VAL A 101 -9.58 -11.58 -8.97
C VAL A 101 -8.31 -10.91 -9.48
N ILE A 102 -7.28 -10.75 -8.64
CA ILE A 102 -5.99 -10.17 -9.04
C ILE A 102 -5.35 -11.00 -10.16
N LEU A 103 -5.29 -12.32 -9.99
CA LEU A 103 -4.73 -13.24 -10.98
C LEU A 103 -5.53 -13.19 -12.29
N ALA A 104 -6.86 -13.34 -12.22
CA ALA A 104 -7.74 -13.32 -13.38
C ALA A 104 -7.62 -12.00 -14.16
N LYS A 105 -7.63 -10.86 -13.45
CA LYS A 105 -7.41 -9.54 -14.05
C LYS A 105 -6.05 -9.48 -14.75
N ASN A 106 -4.99 -9.92 -14.08
CA ASN A 106 -3.64 -9.83 -14.63
C ASN A 106 -3.45 -10.68 -15.91
N PHE A 107 -4.09 -11.84 -15.98
CA PHE A 107 -4.12 -12.67 -17.20
C PHE A 107 -4.98 -12.03 -18.29
N SER A 108 -6.14 -11.49 -17.93
CA SER A 108 -7.02 -10.79 -18.87
C SER A 108 -6.35 -9.57 -19.51
N ASP A 109 -5.65 -8.76 -18.71
CA ASP A 109 -4.89 -7.58 -19.17
C ASP A 109 -3.81 -7.98 -20.21
N LYS A 110 -3.37 -9.24 -20.19
CA LYS A 110 -2.41 -9.83 -21.13
C LYS A 110 -3.06 -10.68 -22.23
N GLN A 111 -4.39 -10.64 -22.36
CA GLN A 111 -5.17 -11.45 -23.31
C GLN A 111 -4.98 -12.97 -23.15
N ILE A 112 -4.60 -13.42 -21.96
CA ILE A 112 -4.43 -14.84 -21.64
C ILE A 112 -5.75 -15.40 -21.11
N LYS A 113 -6.31 -16.39 -21.80
CA LYS A 113 -7.42 -17.19 -21.27
C LYS A 113 -6.87 -18.18 -20.25
N VAL A 114 -7.23 -18.00 -18.98
CA VAL A 114 -6.87 -18.91 -17.89
C VAL A 114 -8.08 -19.73 -17.45
N GLU A 115 -7.91 -21.03 -17.31
CA GLU A 115 -8.92 -21.89 -16.71
C GLU A 115 -8.93 -21.73 -15.19
N LYS A 116 -10.13 -21.77 -14.58
CA LYS A 116 -10.30 -21.65 -13.12
C LYS A 116 -9.40 -22.62 -12.33
N LYS A 117 -9.22 -23.85 -12.82
CA LYS A 117 -8.36 -24.87 -12.22
C LYS A 117 -6.90 -24.43 -12.04
N HIS A 118 -6.39 -23.54 -12.91
CA HIS A 118 -5.02 -23.03 -12.81
C HIS A 118 -4.92 -21.93 -11.76
N ILE A 119 -5.95 -21.08 -11.63
CA ILE A 119 -6.04 -20.09 -10.56
C ILE A 119 -6.10 -20.80 -9.20
N ASP A 120 -6.99 -21.79 -9.06
CA ASP A 120 -7.11 -22.59 -7.84
C ASP A 120 -5.79 -23.31 -7.49
N TYR A 121 -5.04 -23.74 -8.50
CA TYR A 121 -3.73 -24.36 -8.32
C TYR A 121 -2.70 -23.39 -7.72
N ILE A 122 -2.68 -22.14 -8.18
CA ILE A 122 -1.79 -21.07 -7.71
C ILE A 122 -2.15 -20.70 -6.28
N ILE A 123 -3.43 -20.43 -6.00
CA ILE A 123 -3.90 -19.97 -4.69
C ILE A 123 -3.51 -20.94 -3.57
N LYS A 124 -3.59 -22.24 -3.83
CA LYS A 124 -3.23 -23.26 -2.84
C LYS A 124 -1.73 -23.35 -2.52
N ARG A 125 -0.88 -22.65 -3.27
CA ARG A 125 0.60 -22.80 -3.22
C ARG A 125 1.36 -21.50 -3.10
N ILE A 126 0.71 -20.37 -3.35
CA ILE A 126 1.34 -19.07 -3.25
C ILE A 126 1.24 -18.55 -1.81
N ASP A 127 2.29 -17.87 -1.36
CA ASP A 127 2.24 -17.12 -0.11
C ASP A 127 1.18 -16.02 -0.19
N ARG A 128 0.34 -15.93 0.85
CA ARG A 128 -0.75 -14.96 0.96
C ARG A 128 -0.25 -13.56 1.34
N SER A 129 0.66 -13.01 0.54
CA SER A 129 1.18 -11.64 0.63
C SER A 129 1.03 -10.93 -0.71
N TYR A 130 0.59 -9.68 -0.71
CA TYR A 130 0.49 -8.86 -1.93
C TYR A 130 1.84 -8.78 -2.67
N GLU A 131 2.95 -8.73 -1.92
CA GLU A 131 4.30 -8.72 -2.49
C GLU A 131 4.59 -10.02 -3.23
N LYS A 132 4.32 -11.17 -2.61
CA LYS A 132 4.55 -12.50 -3.20
C LYS A 132 3.66 -12.75 -4.40
N ILE A 133 2.41 -12.30 -4.36
CA ILE A 133 1.48 -12.36 -5.51
C ILE A 133 2.02 -11.51 -6.67
N SER A 134 2.45 -10.27 -6.39
CA SER A 134 3.05 -9.40 -7.40
C SER A 134 4.34 -10.00 -7.97
N GLN A 135 5.20 -10.55 -7.11
CA GLN A 135 6.45 -11.21 -7.51
C GLN A 135 6.19 -12.43 -8.39
N PHE A 136 5.21 -13.28 -8.04
CA PHE A 136 4.77 -14.40 -8.86
C PHE A 136 4.35 -13.93 -10.25
N ILE A 137 3.46 -12.93 -10.31
CA ILE A 137 2.97 -12.37 -11.58
C ILE A 137 4.12 -11.83 -12.44
N LEU A 138 5.02 -11.03 -11.86
CA LEU A 138 6.15 -10.43 -12.57
C LEU A 138 7.13 -11.48 -13.09
N THR A 139 7.43 -12.48 -12.26
CA THR A 139 8.33 -13.58 -12.62
C THR A 139 7.72 -14.38 -13.76
N LEU A 140 6.46 -14.73 -13.62
CA LEU A 140 5.72 -15.50 -14.59
C LEU A 140 5.66 -14.82 -15.96
N ASP A 141 5.42 -13.51 -15.98
CA ASP A 141 5.44 -12.70 -17.21
C ASP A 141 6.81 -12.72 -17.88
N LYS A 142 7.87 -12.44 -17.10
CA LYS A 142 9.26 -12.45 -17.59
C LYS A 142 9.67 -13.81 -18.16
N TYR A 143 9.24 -14.91 -17.52
CA TYR A 143 9.55 -16.26 -17.98
C TYR A 143 8.73 -16.67 -19.21
N SER A 144 7.47 -16.25 -19.31
CA SER A 144 6.63 -16.51 -20.49
C SER A 144 7.24 -15.88 -21.74
N LEU A 145 7.70 -14.62 -21.63
CA LEU A 145 8.35 -13.89 -22.72
C LEU A 145 9.68 -14.54 -23.12
N LYS A 146 10.53 -14.90 -22.14
CA LYS A 146 11.84 -15.52 -22.42
C LYS A 146 11.75 -16.88 -23.10
N LYS A 147 10.77 -17.71 -22.75
CA LYS A 147 10.58 -19.04 -23.35
C LYS A 147 9.77 -19.01 -24.65
N GLY A 148 9.20 -17.86 -25.04
CA GLY A 148 8.26 -17.77 -26.15
C GLY A 148 7.07 -18.73 -26.05
N SER A 149 6.80 -19.22 -24.83
CA SER A 149 5.84 -20.30 -24.60
C SER A 149 4.51 -19.71 -24.14
N PRO A 150 3.38 -20.24 -24.62
CA PRO A 150 2.09 -19.82 -24.14
C PRO A 150 1.94 -20.14 -22.66
N PHE A 151 1.08 -19.38 -22.00
CA PHE A 151 0.78 -19.54 -20.60
C PHE A 151 0.23 -20.96 -20.33
N SER A 152 0.92 -21.74 -19.50
CA SER A 152 0.57 -23.14 -19.25
C SER A 152 0.76 -23.53 -17.78
N LEU A 153 0.08 -24.59 -17.33
CA LEU A 153 0.24 -25.12 -15.98
C LEU A 153 1.69 -25.53 -15.68
N LYS A 154 2.45 -25.97 -16.70
CA LYS A 154 3.88 -26.30 -16.55
C LYS A 154 4.68 -25.05 -16.19
N LEU A 155 4.45 -23.93 -16.88
CA LEU A 155 5.10 -22.66 -16.58
C LEU A 155 4.75 -22.16 -15.18
N ILE A 156 3.47 -22.23 -14.79
CA ILE A 156 3.01 -21.86 -13.44
C ILE A 156 3.76 -22.68 -12.38
N LYS A 157 3.88 -24.00 -12.57
CA LYS A 157 4.60 -24.88 -11.64
C LYS A 157 6.08 -24.57 -11.55
N GLU A 158 6.72 -24.24 -12.66
CA GLU A 158 8.13 -23.85 -12.67
C GLU A 158 8.33 -22.54 -11.91
N VAL A 159 7.47 -21.55 -12.16
CA VAL A 159 7.58 -20.24 -11.53
C VAL A 159 7.29 -20.32 -10.03
N LEU A 160 6.28 -21.09 -9.60
CA LEU A 160 6.02 -21.32 -8.17
C LEU A 160 7.19 -21.95 -7.40
N LYS A 161 8.15 -22.61 -8.08
CA LYS A 161 9.36 -23.15 -7.44
C LYS A 161 10.48 -22.12 -7.30
N MET A 162 10.38 -20.97 -7.98
CA MET A 162 11.42 -19.94 -8.05
C MET A 162 11.21 -18.80 -7.05
N ILE A 163 10.10 -18.81 -6.29
CA ILE A 163 9.63 -17.75 -5.40
C ILE A 163 9.37 -18.30 -4.01
#